data_AF-A0A139WR32-F1
#
_entry.id   AF-A0A139WR32-F1
#
_cell.length_a   1.000
_cell.length_b   1.000
_cell.length_c   1.000
_cell.angle_alpha   90.00
_cell.angle_beta   90.00
_cell.angle_gamma   90.00
#
_symmetry.space_group_name_H-M   'P 1'
#
loop_
_entity.id
_entity.type
_entity.pdbx_description
1 polymer ?
#
loop_
_entity_poly.entity_id
_entity_poly.type
_entity_poly.pdbx_seq_one_letter_code
_entity_poly.pdbx_strand_id
1 'polypeptide(L)'
;MFRKTYQYKLDASVHKSVEYKYTFLISEEFNHPLIINDHIICWEMDMPNFGYVQQITDSYGYFGDTLVTNELLEIGYEITNIQSRDGEFHPANVKVISLKKLIEKTFSCKWTTPPPNTASETKKTKRR
;
A
#
# COMPACT_ATOMS: atom_id res chain seq x y z
N MET A 1 -46.03 17.29 -24.81
CA MET A 1 -45.45 18.12 -23.73
C MET A 1 -44.38 17.29 -23.02
N PHE A 2 -43.17 17.84 -22.93
CA PHE A 2 -41.87 17.23 -22.57
C PHE A 2 -41.85 16.60 -21.15
N ARG A 3 -40.97 15.67 -20.77
CA ARG A 3 -39.51 15.60 -20.98
C ARG A 3 -38.99 14.14 -20.96
N LYS A 4 -38.15 13.79 -21.95
CA LYS A 4 -37.16 12.70 -21.79
C LYS A 4 -36.10 13.19 -20.79
N THR A 5 -35.99 12.55 -19.64
CA THR A 5 -34.85 12.71 -18.74
C THR A 5 -33.67 11.95 -19.35
N TYR A 6 -32.81 12.68 -20.04
CA TYR A 6 -31.46 12.21 -20.34
C TYR A 6 -30.68 12.22 -19.01
N GLN A 7 -30.50 11.06 -18.40
CA GLN A 7 -29.45 10.94 -17.39
C GLN A 7 -28.12 10.96 -18.11
N TYR A 8 -27.48 12.13 -18.12
CA TYR A 8 -26.05 12.24 -18.32
C TYR A 8 -25.37 11.50 -17.17
N LYS A 9 -25.06 10.20 -17.32
CA LYS A 9 -23.95 9.65 -16.55
C LYS A 9 -22.70 10.22 -17.19
N LEU A 10 -22.27 11.36 -16.64
CA LEU A 10 -20.90 11.82 -16.74
C LEU A 10 -20.03 10.58 -16.53
N ASP A 11 -19.28 10.21 -17.57
CA ASP A 11 -18.09 9.40 -17.43
C ASP A 11 -17.12 10.27 -16.62
N ALA A 12 -17.40 10.37 -15.32
CA ALA A 12 -16.63 11.16 -14.39
C ALA A 12 -15.24 10.57 -14.48
N SER A 13 -14.25 11.39 -14.85
CA SER A 13 -12.85 11.01 -14.69
C SER A 13 -12.68 10.58 -13.24
N VAL A 14 -12.68 9.27 -13.00
CA VAL A 14 -12.56 8.72 -11.65
C VAL A 14 -11.13 9.07 -11.24
N HIS A 15 -10.99 10.15 -10.48
CA HIS A 15 -9.70 10.51 -9.92
C HIS A 15 -9.26 9.34 -9.05
N LYS A 16 -8.14 8.73 -9.44
CA LYS A 16 -7.49 7.66 -8.68
C LYS A 16 -6.39 8.27 -7.82
N SER A 17 -6.42 7.98 -6.53
CA SER A 17 -5.36 8.39 -5.61
C SER A 17 -4.31 7.30 -5.47
N VAL A 18 -3.05 7.74 -5.43
CA VAL A 18 -1.90 6.87 -5.21
C VAL A 18 -1.01 7.50 -4.15
N GLU A 19 -0.78 6.75 -3.08
CA GLU A 19 0.16 7.10 -2.02
C GLU A 19 1.49 6.38 -2.25
N TYR A 20 2.63 7.07 -2.07
CA TYR A 20 3.96 6.47 -2.17
C TYR A 20 4.67 6.47 -0.82
N LYS A 21 5.15 5.30 -0.37
CA LYS A 21 5.97 5.17 0.84
C LYS A 21 7.26 4.41 0.57
N TYR A 22 8.28 4.65 1.39
CA TYR A 22 9.46 3.78 1.36
C TYR A 22 9.14 2.43 2.01
N THR A 23 8.67 2.45 3.26
CA THR A 23 8.25 1.25 4.00
C THR A 23 6.77 1.36 4.39
N PHE A 24 6.04 0.24 4.28
CA PHE A 24 4.68 0.11 4.81
C PHE A 24 4.61 -1.06 5.80
N LEU A 25 4.41 -0.74 7.08
CA LEU A 25 4.30 -1.73 8.16
C LEU A 25 2.86 -1.80 8.63
N ILE A 26 2.32 -3.02 8.77
CA ILE A 26 0.92 -3.24 9.21
C ILE A 26 0.71 -2.76 10.65
N SER A 27 1.76 -2.87 11.48
CA SER A 27 1.73 -2.45 12.88
C SER A 27 1.80 -0.94 13.10
N GLU A 28 2.12 -0.17 12.07
CA GLU A 28 2.21 1.29 12.16
C GLU A 28 0.89 1.94 11.74
N GLU A 29 0.55 3.04 12.41
CA GLU A 29 -0.58 3.85 12.01
C GLU A 29 -0.29 4.55 10.67
N PHE A 30 -1.25 4.50 9.76
CA PHE A 30 -1.13 5.13 8.46
C PHE A 30 -1.52 6.62 8.52
N ASN A 31 -0.63 7.51 8.07
CA ASN A 31 -0.76 8.95 8.26
C ASN A 31 -1.78 9.65 7.35
N HIS A 32 -2.40 8.93 6.40
CA HIS A 32 -3.37 9.48 5.46
C HIS A 32 -4.69 8.74 5.59
N PRO A 33 -5.84 9.35 5.24
CA PRO A 33 -7.11 8.63 5.28
C PRO A 33 -7.08 7.43 4.32
N LEU A 34 -7.50 6.25 4.77
CA LEU A 34 -7.61 5.07 3.91
C LEU A 34 -8.65 5.30 2.80
N ILE A 35 -9.76 5.97 3.14
CA ILE A 35 -10.91 6.20 2.25
C ILE A 35 -10.63 7.05 1.01
N ILE A 36 -9.50 7.78 1.00
CA ILE A 36 -9.13 8.59 -0.17
C ILE A 36 -8.19 7.85 -1.12
N ASN A 37 -7.62 6.72 -0.70
CA ASN A 37 -6.56 6.04 -1.44
C ASN A 37 -7.09 4.83 -2.20
N ASP A 38 -6.82 4.76 -3.49
CA ASP A 38 -7.08 3.54 -4.25
C ASP A 38 -5.87 2.59 -4.18
N HIS A 39 -4.66 3.15 -4.17
CA HIS A 39 -3.42 2.40 -4.16
C HIS A 39 -2.41 3.00 -3.20
N ILE A 40 -1.69 2.12 -2.51
CA ILE A 40 -0.52 2.44 -1.70
C ILE A 40 0.65 1.68 -2.31
N ILE A 41 1.61 2.41 -2.88
CA ILE A 41 2.81 1.84 -3.47
C ILE A 41 3.97 2.05 -2.51
N CYS A 42 4.57 0.96 -2.08
CA CYS A 42 5.69 0.97 -1.15
C CYS A 42 6.92 0.28 -1.74
N TRP A 43 8.12 0.74 -1.39
CA TRP A 43 9.34 0.03 -1.78
C TRP A 43 9.38 -1.34 -1.07
N GLU A 44 9.27 -1.33 0.25
CA GLU A 44 9.21 -2.52 1.10
C GLU A 44 7.94 -2.53 1.96
N MET A 45 7.43 -3.72 2.26
CA MET A 45 6.28 -3.88 3.14
C MET A 45 6.26 -5.23 3.83
N ASP A 46 5.56 -5.30 4.95
CA ASP A 46 5.21 -6.55 5.59
C ASP A 46 4.13 -7.26 4.78
N MET A 47 4.39 -8.52 4.42
CA MET A 47 3.33 -9.37 3.89
C MET A 47 2.52 -9.93 5.06
N PRO A 48 1.19 -9.88 5.01
CA PRO A 48 0.38 -10.53 6.01
C PRO A 48 0.59 -12.05 5.98
N ASN A 49 0.56 -12.68 7.15
CA ASN A 49 0.64 -14.13 7.25
C ASN A 49 -0.56 -14.78 6.56
N PHE A 50 -0.32 -15.75 5.68
CA PHE A 50 -1.40 -16.47 4.99
C PHE A 50 -2.37 -17.09 5.99
N GLY A 51 -3.66 -16.76 5.84
CA GLY A 51 -4.73 -17.25 6.71
C GLY A 51 -4.94 -16.45 8.00
N TYR A 52 -4.17 -15.38 8.24
CA TYR A 52 -4.38 -14.48 9.38
C TYR A 52 -4.78 -13.08 8.90
N VAL A 53 -5.97 -12.63 9.31
CA VAL A 53 -6.42 -11.26 9.05
C VAL A 53 -5.72 -10.34 10.06
N GLN A 54 -5.03 -9.33 9.55
CA GLN A 54 -4.47 -8.25 10.35
C GLN A 54 -5.22 -6.97 10.04
N GLN A 55 -5.32 -6.11 11.04
CA GLN A 55 -6.01 -4.83 10.91
C GLN A 55 -4.98 -3.72 10.69
N ILE A 56 -5.25 -2.85 9.73
CA ILE A 56 -4.53 -1.60 9.48
C ILE A 56 -5.41 -0.46 9.97
N THR A 57 -4.81 0.51 10.65
CA THR A 57 -5.51 1.71 11.14
C THR A 57 -4.84 2.96 10.59
N ASP A 58 -5.63 4.00 10.33
CA ASP A 58 -5.10 5.33 10.02
C ASP A 58 -5.29 6.34 11.15
N SER A 59 -4.57 7.45 11.05
CA SER A 59 -4.63 8.56 12.01
C SER A 59 -5.93 9.37 11.94
N TYR A 60 -6.85 9.03 11.04
CA TYR A 60 -8.16 9.68 10.85
C TYR A 60 -9.32 8.86 11.42
N GLY A 61 -9.01 7.77 12.14
CA GLY A 61 -10.01 6.95 12.81
C GLY A 61 -10.70 5.93 11.90
N TYR A 62 -10.12 5.63 10.72
CA TYR A 62 -10.54 4.50 9.91
C TYR A 62 -9.62 3.30 10.10
N PHE A 63 -10.16 2.12 9.81
CA PHE A 63 -9.44 0.87 9.84
C PHE A 63 -9.97 -0.11 8.81
N GLY A 64 -9.17 -1.11 8.46
CA GLY A 64 -9.56 -2.17 7.53
C GLY A 64 -8.69 -3.42 7.67
N ASP A 65 -9.11 -4.47 6.99
CA ASP A 65 -8.56 -5.81 7.10
C ASP A 65 -7.66 -6.15 5.92
N THR A 66 -6.51 -6.77 6.19
CA THR A 66 -5.62 -7.27 5.13
C THR A 66 -6.18 -8.53 4.48
N LEU A 67 -6.25 -8.53 3.15
CA LEU A 67 -6.65 -9.68 2.33
C LEU A 67 -5.63 -9.93 1.22
N VAL A 68 -4.96 -11.08 1.24
CA VAL A 68 -4.11 -11.51 0.12
C VAL A 68 -4.99 -12.08 -0.98
N THR A 69 -4.97 -11.46 -2.15
CA THR A 69 -5.70 -11.94 -3.34
C THR A 69 -4.74 -12.67 -4.29
N ASN A 70 -5.28 -13.51 -5.18
CA ASN A 70 -4.48 -14.18 -6.21
C ASN A 70 -3.81 -13.18 -7.16
N GLU A 71 -4.44 -12.03 -7.44
CA GLU A 71 -3.89 -10.97 -8.30
C GLU A 71 -2.60 -10.39 -7.70
N LEU A 72 -2.59 -10.20 -6.38
CA LEU A 72 -1.49 -9.57 -5.65
C LEU A 72 -0.55 -10.58 -5.00
N LEU A 73 -0.67 -11.86 -5.35
CA LEU A 73 0.09 -12.93 -4.73
C LEU A 73 1.61 -12.66 -4.84
N GLU A 74 2.26 -12.65 -3.67
CA GLU A 74 3.68 -12.34 -3.45
C GLU A 74 4.10 -10.88 -3.74
N ILE A 75 3.24 -10.03 -4.30
CA ILE A 75 3.57 -8.61 -4.61
C ILE A 75 2.78 -7.60 -3.78
N GLY A 76 1.74 -8.03 -3.07
CA GLY A 76 0.77 -7.11 -2.48
C GLY A 76 -0.33 -7.79 -1.68
N TYR A 77 -1.26 -6.98 -1.21
CA TYR A 77 -2.54 -7.37 -0.63
C TYR A 77 -3.54 -6.21 -0.75
N GLU A 78 -4.80 -6.47 -0.43
CA GLU A 78 -5.85 -5.46 -0.34
C GLU A 78 -6.14 -5.11 1.13
N ILE A 79 -6.48 -3.85 1.38
CA ILE A 79 -7.15 -3.40 2.59
C ILE A 79 -8.63 -3.39 2.27
N THR A 80 -9.39 -4.19 3.01
CA THR A 80 -10.82 -4.46 2.80
C THR A 80 -11.60 -4.12 4.06
N ASN A 81 -12.94 -4.20 4.00
CA ASN A 81 -13.81 -3.93 5.15
C ASN A 81 -13.52 -2.59 5.83
N ILE A 82 -13.24 -1.55 5.04
CA ILE A 82 -12.80 -0.27 5.56
C ILE A 82 -13.97 0.43 6.23
N GLN A 83 -13.79 0.83 7.49
CA GLN A 83 -14.82 1.51 8.25
C GLN A 83 -14.24 2.52 9.24
N SER A 84 -15.02 3.54 9.57
CA SER A 84 -14.70 4.49 10.63
C SER A 84 -15.01 3.90 12.00
N ARG A 85 -14.35 4.40 13.05
CA ARG A 85 -14.69 4.08 14.44
C ARG A 85 -16.11 4.50 14.84
N ASP A 86 -16.71 5.42 14.09
CA ASP A 86 -18.08 5.90 14.30
C ASP A 86 -19.13 5.10 13.51
N GLY A 87 -18.71 4.08 12.74
CA GLY A 87 -19.58 3.12 12.06
C GLY A 87 -19.88 3.42 10.59
N GLU A 88 -19.18 4.36 9.96
CA GLU A 88 -19.30 4.60 8.51
C GLU A 88 -18.54 3.53 7.72
N PHE A 89 -19.18 2.93 6.73
CA PHE A 89 -18.58 1.92 5.88
C PHE A 89 -18.10 2.50 4.55
N HIS A 90 -16.88 2.16 4.15
CA HIS A 90 -16.29 2.54 2.87
C HIS A 90 -16.24 1.32 1.94
N PRO A 91 -16.96 1.34 0.79
CA PRO A 91 -17.14 0.16 -0.04
C PRO A 91 -15.95 -0.17 -0.95
N ALA A 92 -14.96 0.71 -1.10
CA ALA A 92 -13.81 0.45 -1.95
C ALA A 92 -12.66 -0.18 -1.15
N ASN A 93 -11.88 -1.03 -1.84
CA ASN A 93 -10.66 -1.61 -1.29
C ASN A 93 -9.45 -0.76 -1.69
N VAL A 94 -8.42 -0.77 -0.84
CA VAL A 94 -7.13 -0.16 -1.17
C VAL A 94 -6.13 -1.24 -1.54
N LYS A 95 -5.46 -1.13 -2.70
CA LYS A 95 -4.39 -2.06 -3.07
C LYS A 95 -3.06 -1.60 -2.50
N VAL A 96 -2.40 -2.45 -1.71
CA VAL A 96 -1.04 -2.21 -1.21
C VAL A 96 -0.07 -3.06 -2.02
N ILE A 97 0.91 -2.42 -2.66
CA ILE A 97 1.82 -3.08 -3.62
C ILE A 97 3.27 -2.79 -3.25
N SER A 98 4.08 -3.84 -3.14
CA SER A 98 5.54 -3.72 -3.07
C SER A 98 6.10 -3.51 -4.48
N LEU A 99 6.58 -2.30 -4.73
CA LEU A 99 7.26 -1.94 -5.98
C LEU A 99 8.51 -2.79 -6.21
N LYS A 100 9.28 -3.04 -5.13
CA LYS A 100 10.48 -3.88 -5.18
C LYS A 100 10.15 -5.28 -5.70
N LYS A 101 9.14 -5.94 -5.14
CA LYS A 101 8.72 -7.30 -5.55
C LYS A 101 8.05 -7.31 -6.93
N LEU A 102 7.28 -6.26 -7.24
CA LEU A 102 6.68 -6.10 -8.57
C LEU A 102 7.76 -6.05 -9.66
N ILE A 103 8.82 -5.27 -9.46
CA ILE A 103 9.96 -5.18 -10.38
C ILE A 103 10.68 -6.53 -10.48
N GLU A 104 10.99 -7.18 -9.34
CA GLU A 104 11.63 -8.51 -9.33
C GLU A 104 10.85 -9.53 -10.17
N LYS A 105 9.52 -9.59 -9.98
CA LYS A 105 8.66 -10.51 -10.74
C LYS A 105 8.55 -10.14 -12.21
N THR A 106 8.35 -8.86 -12.51
CA THR A 106 8.10 -8.38 -13.88
C THR A 106 9.33 -8.59 -14.75
N PHE A 107 10.51 -8.31 -14.22
CA PHE A 107 11.76 -8.33 -14.98
C PHE A 107 12.65 -9.52 -14.66
N SER A 108 12.23 -10.43 -13.77
CA SER A 108 13.01 -11.59 -13.32
C SER A 108 14.41 -11.20 -12.82
N CYS A 109 14.52 -10.08 -12.11
CA CYS A 109 15.78 -9.54 -11.62
C CYS A 109 16.00 -9.84 -10.12
N LYS A 110 17.26 -9.76 -9.68
CA LYS A 110 17.65 -9.89 -8.27
C LYS A 110 18.32 -8.61 -7.82
N TRP A 111 17.92 -8.08 -6.66
CA TRP A 111 18.64 -6.97 -6.04
C TRP A 111 19.97 -7.43 -5.47
N THR A 112 21.01 -6.63 -5.66
CA THR A 112 22.35 -6.89 -5.11
C THR A 112 22.77 -5.77 -4.17
N THR A 113 23.35 -6.10 -3.03
CA THR A 113 23.99 -5.12 -2.15
C THR A 113 25.35 -4.74 -2.73
N PRO A 114 25.69 -3.46 -2.86
CA PRO A 114 27.02 -3.06 -3.32
C PRO A 114 28.10 -3.57 -2.35
N PRO A 115 29.32 -3.87 -2.85
CA PRO A 115 30.43 -4.28 -1.99
C PRO A 115 30.75 -3.17 -0.95
N PRO A 116 31.21 -3.53 0.26
CA PRO A 116 31.54 -2.56 1.29
C PRO A 116 32.61 -1.58 0.79
N ASN A 117 32.40 -0.30 1.10
CA ASN A 117 33.32 0.76 0.70
C ASN A 117 34.58 0.71 1.58
N THR A 118 35.66 0.15 1.03
CA THR A 118 36.97 -0.06 1.68
C THR A 118 37.61 1.24 2.22
N ALA A 119 37.14 2.41 1.80
CA ALA A 119 37.59 3.71 2.32
C ALA A 119 37.09 4.06 3.74
N SER A 120 36.11 3.33 4.28
CA SER A 120 35.50 3.62 5.59
C SER A 120 36.08 2.83 6.77
N GLU A 121 36.78 1.72 6.52
CA GLU A 121 37.32 0.85 7.57
C GLU A 121 38.63 1.38 8.18
N THR A 122 39.39 2.18 7.44
CA THR A 122 40.66 2.73 7.91
C THR A 122 40.52 3.82 8.99
N LYS A 123 39.30 4.32 9.26
CA LYS A 123 39.07 5.36 10.28
C LYS A 123 38.72 4.82 11.68
N LYS A 124 38.45 3.53 11.86
CA LYS A 124 38.08 2.98 13.19
C LYS A 124 39.26 2.52 14.04
N THR A 125 40.44 2.30 13.47
CA THR A 125 41.62 1.79 14.20
C THR A 125 42.53 2.88 14.80
N LYS A 126 42.13 4.16 14.72
CA LYS A 126 42.86 5.30 15.29
C LYS A 126 42.01 6.05 16.33
N ARG A 127 41.56 5.35 17.37
CA ARG A 127 41.24 5.99 18.66
C ARG A 127 42.09 5.29 19.72
N ARG A 128 43.14 6.01 20.12
CA ARG A 128 44.08 5.71 21.20
C ARG A 128 43.35 5.63 22.54
#